data_AF-A0A922D7V3-F1
#
_entry.id   AF-A0A922D7V3-F1
#
_cell.length_a   1.000
_cell.length_b   1.000
_cell.length_c   1.000
_cell.angle_alpha   90.00
_cell.angle_beta   90.00
_cell.angle_gamma   90.00
#
_symmetry.space_group_name_H-M   'P 1'
#
loop_
_entity.id
_entity.type
_entity.pdbx_description
1 polymer ?
#
loop_
_entity_poly.entity_id
_entity_poly.type
_entity_poly.pdbx_seq_one_letter_code
_entity_poly.pdbx_strand_id
1 'polypeptide(L)'
;MSSDCYGWEQVLCNSATAHIVGLSLNHIIDTTNWLLNVSLFWPFKELTSLDLSGNQIGGCIDYEDMSGNRLTWSISPYIGALSLTKAISLSDNNFNGAFPTEDLCRSKKLEELDIFGNDFEEILPQCISNMSSLRVLDISGNRYIRNCFTNICSE
;
A
#
# COMPACT_ATOMS: atom_id res chain seq x y z
N MET A 1 -11.01 31.26 9.85
CA MET A 1 -10.61 31.07 8.43
C MET A 1 -10.42 29.58 8.26
N SER A 2 -11.11 28.98 7.29
CA SER A 2 -11.22 27.52 7.15
C SER A 2 -9.82 26.89 7.09
N SER A 3 -9.57 25.91 7.95
CA SER A 3 -8.32 25.13 7.99
C SER A 3 -8.32 24.14 6.84
N ASP A 4 -8.28 24.65 5.61
CA ASP A 4 -8.27 23.84 4.39
C ASP A 4 -6.84 23.35 4.11
N CYS A 5 -6.72 22.20 3.46
CA CYS A 5 -5.44 21.49 3.30
C CYS A 5 -4.47 22.13 2.27
N TYR A 6 -4.82 23.24 1.62
CA TYR A 6 -4.03 23.90 0.56
C TYR A 6 -2.66 24.45 0.99
N GLY A 7 -2.40 24.52 2.29
CA GLY A 7 -1.13 24.99 2.84
C GLY A 7 -0.26 23.88 3.43
N TRP A 8 -0.68 22.62 3.34
CA TRP A 8 0.06 21.50 3.92
C TRP A 8 1.09 21.01 2.90
N GLU A 9 2.35 20.93 3.33
CA GLU A 9 3.38 20.28 2.54
C GLU A 9 3.01 18.82 2.31
N GLN A 10 3.36 18.29 1.14
CA GLN A 10 3.15 16.88 0.76
C GLN A 10 1.67 16.42 0.69
N VAL A 11 0.73 17.36 0.67
CA VAL A 11 -0.71 17.08 0.58
C VAL A 11 -1.28 17.70 -0.69
N LEU A 12 -2.04 16.92 -1.44
CA LEU A 12 -2.81 17.37 -2.60
C LEU A 12 -4.28 17.49 -2.22
N CYS A 13 -4.88 18.63 -2.57
CA CYS A 13 -6.26 18.95 -2.24
C CYS A 13 -7.09 19.14 -3.51
N ASN A 14 -8.33 18.66 -3.46
CA ASN A 14 -9.31 18.94 -4.49
C ASN A 14 -9.81 20.38 -4.37
N SER A 15 -9.59 21.18 -5.41
CA SER A 15 -9.97 22.60 -5.46
C SER A 15 -11.46 22.87 -5.29
N ALA A 16 -12.32 21.88 -5.56
CA ALA A 16 -13.77 22.01 -5.51
C ALA A 16 -14.37 21.51 -4.18
N THR A 17 -13.78 20.49 -3.56
CA THR A 17 -14.32 19.85 -2.33
C THR A 17 -13.53 20.20 -1.07
N ALA A 18 -12.34 20.79 -1.21
CA ALA A 18 -11.37 20.98 -0.14
C ALA A 18 -10.96 19.67 0.58
N HIS A 19 -11.21 18.51 -0.03
CA HIS A 19 -10.80 17.21 0.49
C HIS A 19 -9.38 16.84 0.02
N ILE A 20 -8.69 16.07 0.85
CA ILE A 20 -7.38 15.49 0.53
C ILE A 20 -7.56 14.40 -0.53
N VAL A 21 -6.85 14.54 -1.64
CA VAL A 21 -6.80 13.60 -2.77
C VAL A 21 -5.44 12.96 -2.96
N GLY A 22 -4.39 13.54 -2.37
CA GLY A 22 -3.05 12.96 -2.38
C GLY A 22 -2.37 13.21 -1.06
N LEU A 23 -1.68 12.20 -0.55
CA LEU A 23 -0.96 12.25 0.70
C LEU A 23 0.40 11.59 0.52
N SER A 24 1.47 12.37 0.63
CA SER A 24 2.84 11.88 0.65
C SER A 24 3.39 12.02 2.06
N LEU A 25 3.82 10.89 2.60
CA LEU A 25 4.40 10.70 3.93
C LEU A 25 5.74 9.97 3.76
N ASN A 26 6.47 10.28 2.70
CA ASN A 26 7.73 9.64 2.36
C ASN A 26 8.89 10.20 3.18
N HIS A 27 9.86 9.36 3.54
CA HIS A 27 11.05 9.74 4.30
C HIS A 27 10.79 10.51 5.61
N ILE A 28 9.65 10.27 6.26
CA ILE A 28 9.28 10.96 7.50
C ILE A 28 9.64 10.15 8.76
N ILE A 29 9.88 8.83 8.63
CA ILE A 29 10.06 7.90 9.74
C ILE A 29 11.47 7.35 9.74
N ASP A 30 12.22 7.73 10.77
CA ASP A 30 13.61 7.30 10.96
C ASP A 30 13.76 6.24 12.08
N THR A 31 12.64 5.77 12.64
CA THR A 31 12.63 4.75 13.70
C THR A 31 12.26 3.38 13.17
N THR A 32 12.99 2.35 13.61
CA THR A 32 12.72 0.96 13.27
C THR A 32 11.42 0.46 13.92
N ASN A 33 10.68 -0.42 13.24
CA ASN A 33 9.49 -1.14 13.72
C ASN A 33 8.16 -0.35 13.73
N TRP A 34 8.00 0.67 12.88
CA TRP A 34 6.67 1.27 12.72
C TRP A 34 5.75 0.33 11.94
N LEU A 35 4.57 0.04 12.49
CA LEU A 35 3.58 -0.80 11.83
C LEU A 35 2.50 0.07 11.18
N LEU A 36 2.18 -0.20 9.91
CA LEU A 36 1.18 0.58 9.18
C LEU A 36 -0.24 0.26 9.66
N ASN A 37 -0.91 1.23 10.26
CA ASN A 37 -2.36 1.16 10.47
C ASN A 37 -3.10 1.85 9.34
N VAL A 38 -3.49 1.08 8.33
CA VAL A 38 -4.24 1.55 7.16
C VAL A 38 -5.61 2.17 7.49
N SER A 39 -6.18 1.91 8.67
CA SER A 39 -7.41 2.57 9.13
C SER A 39 -7.23 4.08 9.33
N LEU A 40 -5.99 4.57 9.46
CA LEU A 40 -5.71 6.00 9.55
C LEU A 40 -6.07 6.75 8.26
N PHE A 41 -6.10 6.07 7.11
CA PHE A 41 -6.46 6.69 5.83
C PHE A 41 -7.96 6.66 5.54
N TRP A 42 -8.75 5.97 6.36
CA TRP A 42 -10.19 5.81 6.15
C TRP A 42 -11.00 7.11 6.08
N PRO A 43 -10.63 8.19 6.79
CA PRO A 43 -11.28 9.49 6.64
C PRO A 43 -11.08 10.13 5.26
N PHE A 44 -10.04 9.78 4.51
CA PHE A 44 -9.72 10.39 3.21
C PHE A 44 -10.53 9.74 2.08
N LYS A 45 -11.81 10.08 2.01
CA LYS A 45 -12.77 9.49 1.05
C LYS A 45 -12.49 9.79 -0.42
N GLU A 46 -11.60 10.72 -0.73
CA GLU A 46 -11.21 11.06 -2.11
C GLU A 46 -9.73 10.74 -2.38
N LEU A 47 -9.06 9.96 -1.52
CA LEU A 47 -7.64 9.68 -1.67
C LEU A 47 -7.34 8.90 -2.96
N THR A 48 -6.68 9.57 -3.89
CA THR A 48 -6.26 9.04 -5.20
C THR A 48 -4.78 8.67 -5.26
N SER A 49 -3.95 9.27 -4.40
CA SER A 49 -2.52 9.01 -4.34
C SER A 49 -2.07 8.87 -2.88
N LEU A 50 -1.34 7.80 -2.59
CA LEU A 50 -0.72 7.56 -1.29
C LEU A 50 0.73 7.17 -1.52
N ASP A 51 1.64 7.94 -0.93
CA ASP A 51 3.07 7.70 -0.98
C ASP A 51 3.61 7.56 0.44
N LEU A 52 4.09 6.36 0.77
CA LEU A 52 4.71 6.01 2.05
C LEU A 52 6.18 5.59 1.84
N SER A 53 6.77 5.93 0.70
CA SER A 53 8.09 5.43 0.30
C SER A 53 9.23 5.88 1.20
N GLY A 54 10.31 5.09 1.22
CA GLY A 54 11.57 5.48 1.85
C GLY A 54 11.47 5.69 3.36
N ASN A 55 10.64 4.88 4.02
CA ASN A 55 10.49 4.87 5.47
C ASN A 55 11.01 3.53 6.04
N GLN A 56 10.84 3.31 7.35
CA GLN A 56 11.19 2.05 8.02
C GLN A 56 9.94 1.27 8.45
N ILE A 57 8.90 1.31 7.62
CA ILE A 57 7.59 0.72 7.94
C ILE A 57 7.66 -0.79 7.72
N GLY A 58 7.31 -1.55 8.75
CA GLY A 58 7.23 -3.00 8.71
C GLY A 58 5.80 -3.52 8.77
N GLY A 59 5.68 -4.83 8.52
CA GLY A 59 4.48 -5.62 8.80
C GLY A 59 3.57 -5.88 7.60
N CYS A 60 3.39 -7.17 7.28
CA CYS A 60 2.19 -7.75 6.67
C CYS A 60 1.87 -9.15 7.27
N ILE A 61 2.33 -9.42 8.49
CA ILE A 61 2.25 -10.74 9.14
C ILE A 61 1.06 -10.79 10.11
N ASP A 62 0.35 -11.92 10.13
CA ASP A 62 -0.45 -12.36 11.28
C ASP A 62 0.48 -12.62 12.47
N TYR A 63 0.75 -11.59 13.27
CA TYR A 63 1.58 -11.74 14.45
C TYR A 63 0.72 -12.36 15.56
N GLU A 64 0.98 -13.62 15.92
CA GLU A 64 0.52 -14.16 17.20
C GLU A 64 1.38 -13.54 18.30
N ASP A 65 0.78 -12.62 19.06
CA ASP A 65 1.41 -12.15 20.30
C ASP A 65 1.51 -13.30 21.32
N MET A 66 2.46 -13.23 22.25
CA MET A 66 2.70 -14.20 23.32
C MET A 66 1.47 -14.47 24.20
N SER A 67 0.41 -13.67 24.06
CA SER A 67 -0.91 -13.86 24.66
C SER A 67 -1.80 -14.87 23.93
N GLY A 68 -1.36 -15.45 22.81
CA GLY A 68 -2.15 -16.37 21.99
C GLY A 68 -3.26 -15.66 21.19
N ASN A 69 -3.19 -14.33 21.10
CA ASN A 69 -4.08 -13.54 20.26
C ASN A 69 -3.43 -13.38 18.89
N ARG A 70 -4.15 -13.83 17.85
CA ARG A 70 -3.84 -13.45 16.46
C ARG A 70 -4.16 -11.99 16.30
N LEU A 71 -3.12 -11.16 16.29
CA LEU A 71 -3.27 -9.79 15.85
C LEU A 71 -3.05 -9.81 14.34
N THR A 72 -4.16 -9.84 13.60
CA THR A 72 -4.20 -9.66 12.15
C THR A 72 -3.74 -8.24 11.84
N TRP A 73 -2.46 -8.06 11.58
CA TRP A 73 -1.87 -6.80 11.10
C TRP A 73 -1.56 -6.89 9.60
N SER A 74 -2.43 -7.59 8.88
CA SER A 74 -2.39 -7.61 7.44
C SER A 74 -2.97 -6.31 6.90
N ILE A 75 -2.42 -5.83 5.78
CA ILE A 75 -3.07 -4.82 4.94
C ILE A 75 -4.42 -5.38 4.37
N SER A 76 -4.74 -6.66 4.61
CA SER A 76 -5.67 -7.55 3.89
C SER A 76 -7.10 -7.64 4.43
N PRO A 77 -7.64 -6.63 5.10
CA PRO A 77 -9.01 -6.26 4.68
C PRO A 77 -9.13 -4.91 3.98
N TYR A 78 -8.06 -4.13 3.87
CA TYR A 78 -8.20 -2.66 3.85
C TYR A 78 -7.49 -1.95 2.71
N ILE A 79 -6.63 -2.59 1.90
CA ILE A 79 -6.31 -2.02 0.57
C ILE A 79 -7.58 -1.86 -0.27
N GLY A 80 -8.60 -2.71 -0.04
CA GLY A 80 -9.94 -2.52 -0.62
C GLY A 80 -10.62 -1.21 -0.15
N ALA A 81 -10.28 -0.67 1.01
CA ALA A 81 -10.75 0.63 1.48
C ALA A 81 -10.11 1.79 0.70
N LEU A 82 -8.96 1.57 0.07
CA LEU A 82 -8.30 2.45 -0.90
C LEU A 82 -8.87 2.24 -2.32
N SER A 83 -10.14 1.83 -2.45
CA SER A 83 -10.82 1.54 -3.73
C SER A 83 -10.79 2.66 -4.77
N LEU A 84 -10.54 3.91 -4.34
CA LEU A 84 -10.44 5.09 -5.19
C LEU A 84 -9.00 5.45 -5.56
N THR A 85 -8.03 4.83 -4.91
CA THR A 85 -6.62 5.12 -5.08
C THR A 85 -6.13 4.60 -6.42
N LYS A 86 -5.46 5.49 -7.14
CA LYS A 86 -4.88 5.27 -8.46
C LYS A 86 -3.39 4.96 -8.37
N ALA A 87 -2.69 5.59 -7.42
CA ALA A 87 -1.26 5.41 -7.24
C ALA A 87 -0.96 5.09 -5.77
N ILE A 88 -0.26 3.99 -5.53
CA ILE A 88 0.25 3.60 -4.21
C ILE A 88 1.74 3.35 -4.34
N SER A 89 2.54 4.08 -3.56
CA SER A 89 3.96 3.78 -3.37
C SER A 89 4.24 3.37 -1.93
N LEU A 90 4.79 2.17 -1.78
CA LEU A 90 5.29 1.58 -0.54
C LEU A 90 6.79 1.28 -0.65
N SER A 91 7.47 1.80 -1.66
CA SER A 91 8.85 1.43 -1.97
C SER A 91 9.83 1.79 -0.86
N ASP A 92 10.96 1.08 -0.80
CA ASP A 92 12.03 1.28 0.18
C ASP A 92 11.50 1.32 1.62
N ASN A 93 10.91 0.21 2.05
CA ASN A 93 10.39 0.00 3.41
C ASN A 93 10.85 -1.36 3.93
N ASN A 94 10.36 -1.75 5.11
CA ASN A 94 10.63 -3.05 5.73
C ASN A 94 9.40 -3.98 5.72
N PHE A 95 8.49 -3.80 4.75
CA PHE A 95 7.32 -4.67 4.65
C PHE A 95 7.75 -6.10 4.36
N ASN A 96 7.14 -7.07 5.04
CA ASN A 96 7.50 -8.48 4.95
C ASN A 96 6.29 -9.40 5.04
N GLY A 97 6.44 -10.66 4.62
CA GLY A 97 5.34 -11.62 4.55
C GLY A 97 4.43 -11.42 3.33
N ALA A 98 3.21 -11.96 3.41
CA ALA A 98 2.25 -11.98 2.30
C ALA A 98 1.76 -10.58 1.93
N PHE A 99 1.88 -10.19 0.66
CA PHE A 99 1.20 -8.99 0.18
C PHE A 99 -0.32 -9.27 0.15
N PRO A 100 -1.21 -8.35 0.57
CA PRO A 100 -2.67 -8.55 0.66
C PRO A 100 -3.35 -8.56 -0.72
N THR A 101 -2.97 -9.50 -1.57
CA THR A 101 -3.25 -9.39 -3.00
C THR A 101 -4.73 -9.57 -3.34
N GLU A 102 -5.49 -10.30 -2.52
CA GLU A 102 -6.93 -10.53 -2.69
C GLU A 102 -7.76 -9.24 -2.71
N ASP A 103 -7.45 -8.28 -1.83
CA ASP A 103 -8.14 -6.99 -1.80
C ASP A 103 -7.65 -6.04 -2.89
N LEU A 104 -6.36 -6.11 -3.23
CA LEU A 104 -5.80 -5.35 -4.36
C LEU A 104 -6.52 -5.70 -5.66
N CYS A 105 -6.79 -6.99 -5.87
CA CYS A 105 -7.46 -7.49 -7.06
C CYS A 105 -8.93 -7.04 -7.21
N ARG A 106 -9.53 -6.47 -6.16
CA ARG A 106 -10.85 -5.84 -6.24
C ARG A 106 -10.77 -4.39 -6.72
N SER A 107 -9.58 -3.78 -6.71
CA SER A 107 -9.41 -2.41 -7.17
C SER A 107 -9.57 -2.32 -8.69
N LYS A 108 -10.55 -1.52 -9.12
CA LYS A 108 -10.79 -1.20 -10.53
C LYS A 108 -10.11 0.09 -10.98
N LYS A 109 -9.50 0.83 -10.04
CA LYS A 109 -8.98 2.18 -10.26
C LYS A 109 -7.48 2.29 -10.10
N LEU A 110 -6.82 1.28 -9.54
CA LEU A 110 -5.37 1.31 -9.37
C LEU A 110 -4.69 1.31 -10.75
N GLU A 111 -3.86 2.31 -10.96
CA GLU A 111 -3.08 2.55 -12.18
C GLU A 111 -1.58 2.30 -11.93
N GLU A 112 -1.10 2.57 -10.71
CA GLU A 112 0.30 2.44 -10.33
C GLU A 112 0.44 1.78 -8.95
N LEU A 113 1.24 0.72 -8.88
CA LEU A 113 1.66 0.07 -7.65
C LEU A 113 3.18 -0.07 -7.63
N ASP A 114 3.81 0.58 -6.67
CA ASP A 114 5.25 0.46 -6.41
C ASP A 114 5.46 -0.13 -5.01
N ILE A 115 6.02 -1.33 -4.96
CA ILE A 115 6.42 -2.02 -3.72
C ILE A 115 7.92 -2.35 -3.75
N PHE A 116 8.70 -1.66 -4.56
CA PHE A 116 10.13 -1.86 -4.73
C PHE A 116 10.88 -1.89 -3.39
N GLY A 117 11.95 -2.68 -3.29
CA GLY A 117 12.88 -2.59 -2.15
C GLY A 117 12.26 -2.89 -0.79
N ASN A 118 11.41 -3.93 -0.74
CA ASN A 118 10.83 -4.47 0.48
C ASN A 118 11.24 -5.95 0.69
N ASP A 119 10.70 -6.59 1.72
CA ASP A 119 10.93 -7.99 2.06
C ASP A 119 9.65 -8.84 1.90
N PHE A 120 8.75 -8.49 0.97
CA PHE A 120 7.53 -9.27 0.73
C PHE A 120 7.85 -10.70 0.28
N GLU A 121 7.06 -11.65 0.78
CA GLU A 121 7.24 -13.09 0.59
C GLU A 121 5.94 -13.76 0.13
N GLU A 122 5.69 -13.80 -1.19
CA GLU A 122 4.59 -14.60 -1.75
C GLU A 122 4.62 -14.70 -3.29
N ILE A 123 3.65 -15.46 -3.84
CA ILE A 123 3.33 -15.46 -5.25
C ILE A 123 2.37 -14.28 -5.53
N LEU A 124 2.72 -13.40 -6.47
CA LEU A 124 1.74 -12.43 -6.99
C LEU A 124 0.57 -13.19 -7.59
N PRO A 125 -0.69 -12.92 -7.20
CA PRO A 125 -1.79 -13.69 -7.67
C PRO A 125 -2.06 -13.37 -9.13
N GLN A 126 -2.62 -14.37 -9.80
CA GLN A 126 -3.02 -14.25 -11.18
C GLN A 126 -4.01 -13.08 -11.42
N CYS A 127 -4.78 -12.68 -10.41
CA CYS A 127 -5.74 -11.60 -10.57
C CYS A 127 -5.12 -10.22 -10.88
N ILE A 128 -3.82 -10.01 -10.62
CA ILE A 128 -3.11 -8.79 -11.05
C ILE A 128 -3.09 -8.67 -12.57
N SER A 129 -3.04 -9.78 -13.32
CA SER A 129 -3.15 -9.75 -14.78
C SER A 129 -4.54 -9.29 -15.27
N ASN A 130 -5.55 -9.34 -14.40
CA ASN A 130 -6.92 -8.94 -14.71
C ASN A 130 -7.23 -7.50 -14.27
N MET A 131 -6.28 -6.79 -13.64
CA MET A 131 -6.43 -5.39 -13.24
C MET A 131 -6.29 -4.48 -14.46
N SER A 132 -7.38 -4.26 -15.19
CA SER A 132 -7.38 -3.54 -16.48
C SER A 132 -6.90 -2.09 -16.44
N SER A 133 -6.90 -1.47 -15.26
CA SER A 133 -6.46 -0.09 -15.07
C SER A 133 -4.97 0.00 -14.72
N LEU A 134 -4.34 -1.10 -14.29
CA LEU A 134 -2.96 -1.12 -13.83
C LEU A 134 -2.01 -0.94 -15.03
N ARG A 135 -1.12 0.03 -14.93
CA ARG A 135 -0.17 0.43 -15.98
C ARG A 135 1.27 0.36 -15.51
N VAL A 136 1.50 0.58 -14.22
CA VAL A 136 2.83 0.51 -13.60
C VAL A 136 2.76 -0.46 -12.44
N LEU A 137 3.65 -1.45 -12.46
CA LEU A 137 3.84 -2.42 -11.39
C LEU A 137 5.34 -2.59 -11.18
N ASP A 138 5.86 -2.06 -10.08
CA ASP A 138 7.22 -2.33 -9.64
C ASP A 138 7.21 -3.18 -8.37
N ILE A 139 7.76 -4.38 -8.51
CA ILE A 139 7.87 -5.40 -7.47
C ILE A 139 9.33 -5.78 -7.21
N SER A 140 10.25 -5.14 -7.93
CA SER A 140 11.65 -5.51 -7.93
C SER A 140 12.29 -5.22 -6.57
N GLY A 141 13.42 -5.88 -6.27
CA GLY A 141 14.07 -5.72 -4.96
C GLY A 141 13.32 -6.37 -3.79
N ASN A 142 12.24 -7.12 -4.03
CA ASN A 142 11.64 -8.02 -3.04
C ASN A 142 12.31 -9.38 -3.06
N ARG A 143 12.77 -9.87 -1.90
CA ARG A 143 13.60 -11.09 -1.81
C ARG A 143 12.90 -12.38 -2.26
N TYR A 144 11.57 -12.47 -2.12
CA TYR A 144 10.85 -13.73 -2.28
C TYR A 144 9.55 -13.61 -3.08
N ILE A 145 9.27 -12.47 -3.71
CA ILE A 145 8.12 -12.35 -4.62
C ILE A 145 8.37 -13.21 -5.86
N ARG A 146 7.51 -14.21 -6.06
CA ARG A 146 7.49 -15.02 -7.29
C ARG A 146 6.43 -14.50 -8.23
N ASN A 147 6.81 -14.28 -9.47
CA ASN A 147 5.88 -13.86 -10.51
C ASN A 147 5.29 -15.08 -11.21
N CYS A 148 3.99 -15.36 -10.97
CA CYS A 148 3.29 -16.50 -11.56
C CYS A 148 2.05 -16.03 -12.34
N PHE A 149 2.27 -15.35 -13.48
CA PHE A 149 1.17 -14.97 -14.40
C PHE A 149 0.57 -16.16 -15.17
N THR A 150 1.26 -17.30 -15.15
CA THR A 150 0.76 -18.59 -15.59
C THR A 150 1.01 -19.58 -14.45
N ASN A 151 0.49 -20.82 -14.49
CA ASN A 151 0.83 -21.88 -13.51
C ASN A 151 2.35 -22.26 -13.50
N ILE A 152 3.19 -21.43 -14.11
CA ILE A 152 4.63 -21.49 -14.21
C ILE A 152 5.14 -20.17 -13.64
N CYS A 153 5.96 -20.28 -12.61
CA CYS A 153 6.59 -19.14 -11.95
C CYS A 153 7.98 -18.93 -12.54
N SER A 154 8.33 -17.70 -12.89
CA SER A 154 9.72 -17.33 -13.14
C SER A 154 10.41 -17.00 -11.82
N GLU A 155 11.65 -17.47 -11.65
CA GLU A 155 12.57 -17.04 -10.58
C GLU A 155 12.96 -15.57 -10.75
#